data_AF-A0A9K3PJZ5-F1
#
_entry.id   AF-A0A9K3PJZ5-F1
#
_cell.length_a   1.000
_cell.length_b   1.000
_cell.length_c   1.000
_cell.angle_alpha   90.00
_cell.angle_beta   90.00
_cell.angle_gamma   90.00
#
_symmetry.space_group_name_H-M   'P 1'
#
loop_
_entity.id
_entity.type
_entity.pdbx_description
1 polymer ?
#
loop_
_entity_poly.entity_id
_entity_poly.type
_entity_poly.pdbx_seq_one_letter_code
_entity_poly.pdbx_strand_id
1 'polypeptide(L)'
;MPKTKSGHRIGIFMRCVAVAAMVMVFFLVFSFQHTFKLMEEHHERHVARDLNDHPSIMSHKVGTEPLEHEEMFANTLKNCLPAEKGKECKTYIPESTERIGIIAPPGLMATYLFKLMNSVVAHGKKSSGSKVTNTTFEIIQTTHIPPYGYGKTHGYTRLVRVVPEPLLVGATDTLVATINNINDYGAKHITLGDIKASLRQQIRYHCRLNHVAAHTALWTIGLEEVAGMRTEDLIDRVQEFLDLERDEAVADKIMEGEANNGGAGENPLSKLEEMYSEGALLLSVAQSTNPGQDILEILDQVLVDEMRMSKNLTNWPCESFWKVGDAENPLELSPIIKRISQDLSPDCGAAFTDCFVQRDKCEYKGDGKCS
;
A
#
# COMPACT_ATOMS: atom_id res chain seq x y z
N MET A 1 -27.21 -69.39 23.95
CA MET A 1 -27.10 -68.04 23.36
C MET A 1 -25.63 -67.69 23.17
N PRO A 2 -25.11 -67.69 21.94
CA PRO A 2 -23.70 -67.41 21.68
C PRO A 2 -23.44 -65.90 21.84
N LYS A 3 -22.56 -65.51 22.77
CA LYS A 3 -22.05 -64.15 22.89
C LYS A 3 -21.25 -63.83 21.63
N THR A 4 -21.80 -62.93 20.82
CA THR A 4 -21.24 -62.49 19.54
C THR A 4 -19.89 -61.80 19.75
N LYS A 5 -18.79 -62.43 19.29
CA LYS A 5 -17.40 -61.92 19.28
C LYS A 5 -17.18 -60.64 18.45
N SER A 6 -18.24 -59.99 17.97
CA SER A 6 -18.19 -58.84 17.06
C SER A 6 -17.78 -57.53 17.76
N GLY A 7 -18.27 -57.29 18.98
CA GLY A 7 -18.02 -56.02 19.69
C GLY A 7 -16.55 -55.75 20.03
N HIS A 8 -15.73 -56.80 20.17
CA HIS A 8 -14.32 -56.64 20.52
C HIS A 8 -13.47 -56.14 19.33
N ARG A 9 -13.86 -56.45 18.09
CA ARG A 9 -13.10 -56.02 16.89
C ARG A 9 -13.36 -54.55 16.55
N ILE A 10 -14.57 -54.06 16.75
CA ILE A 10 -14.94 -52.64 16.51
C ILE A 10 -14.21 -51.72 17.50
N GLY A 11 -14.10 -52.12 18.76
CA GLY A 11 -13.38 -51.35 19.78
C GLY A 11 -11.88 -51.20 19.50
N ILE A 12 -11.24 -52.25 18.94
CA ILE A 12 -9.82 -52.19 18.56
C ILE A 12 -9.63 -51.26 17.35
N PHE A 13 -10.50 -51.37 16.34
CA PHE A 13 -10.42 -50.54 15.14
C PHE A 13 -10.58 -49.04 15.45
N MET A 14 -11.58 -48.66 16.27
CA MET A 14 -11.79 -47.27 16.70
C MET A 14 -10.59 -46.70 17.45
N ARG A 15 -9.93 -47.51 18.29
CA ARG A 15 -8.72 -47.08 19.01
C ARG A 15 -7.54 -46.85 18.06
N CYS A 16 -7.36 -47.70 17.04
CA CYS A 16 -6.32 -47.50 16.04
C CYS A 16 -6.55 -46.22 15.22
N VAL A 17 -7.79 -45.94 14.82
CA VAL A 17 -8.13 -44.70 14.08
C VAL A 17 -7.89 -43.46 14.95
N ALA A 18 -8.31 -43.48 16.21
CA ALA A 18 -8.10 -42.36 17.13
C ALA A 18 -6.60 -42.08 17.38
N VAL A 19 -5.78 -43.11 17.52
CA VAL A 19 -4.32 -42.98 17.66
C VAL A 19 -3.70 -42.42 16.37
N ALA A 20 -4.10 -42.92 15.20
CA ALA A 20 -3.59 -42.43 13.92
C ALA A 20 -3.95 -40.94 13.69
N ALA A 21 -5.17 -40.53 14.05
CA ALA A 21 -5.60 -39.14 13.98
C ALA A 21 -4.79 -38.24 14.93
N MET A 22 -4.57 -38.66 16.18
CA MET A 22 -3.72 -37.90 17.13
C MET A 22 -2.28 -37.77 16.64
N VAL A 23 -1.70 -38.84 16.06
CA VAL A 23 -0.35 -38.79 15.50
C VAL A 23 -0.28 -37.81 14.33
N MET A 24 -1.26 -37.82 13.42
CA MET A 24 -1.31 -36.85 12.31
C MET A 24 -1.44 -35.41 12.81
N VAL A 25 -2.31 -35.13 13.78
CA VAL A 25 -2.45 -33.80 14.37
C VAL A 25 -1.13 -33.35 15.03
N PHE A 26 -0.46 -34.25 15.76
CA PHE A 26 0.82 -33.93 16.38
C PHE A 26 1.91 -33.62 15.35
N PHE A 27 1.98 -34.40 14.26
CA PHE A 27 2.91 -34.13 13.15
C PHE A 27 2.62 -32.79 12.47
N LEU A 28 1.35 -32.46 12.22
CA LEU A 28 0.98 -31.17 11.65
C LEU A 28 1.38 -30.02 12.57
N VAL A 29 1.04 -30.08 13.86
CA VAL A 29 1.43 -29.05 14.83
C VAL A 29 2.95 -28.89 14.90
N PHE A 30 3.70 -29.99 14.92
CA PHE A 30 5.15 -29.94 14.97
C PHE A 30 5.75 -29.36 13.67
N SER A 31 5.25 -29.77 12.51
CA SER A 31 5.66 -29.20 11.22
C SER A 31 5.36 -27.72 11.13
N PHE A 32 4.16 -27.28 11.53
CA PHE A 32 3.82 -25.86 11.58
C PHE A 32 4.73 -25.08 12.54
N GLN A 33 4.95 -25.57 13.76
CA GLN A 33 5.86 -24.92 14.71
C GLN A 33 7.29 -24.80 14.15
N HIS A 34 7.78 -25.82 13.46
CA HIS A 34 9.11 -25.79 12.86
C HIS A 34 9.19 -24.83 11.66
N THR A 35 8.14 -24.76 10.83
CA THR A 35 8.05 -23.80 9.72
C THR A 35 7.96 -22.37 10.23
N PHE A 36 7.12 -22.09 11.24
CA PHE A 36 7.03 -20.77 11.87
C PHE A 36 8.37 -20.34 12.47
N LYS A 37 9.05 -21.25 13.19
CA LYS A 37 10.37 -20.96 13.75
C LYS A 37 11.42 -20.69 12.67
N LEU A 38 11.42 -21.45 11.57
CA LEU A 38 12.33 -21.21 10.45
C LEU A 38 12.03 -19.89 9.73
N MET A 39 10.75 -19.52 9.61
CA MET A 39 10.33 -18.26 9.01
C MET A 39 10.75 -17.07 9.87
N GLU A 40 10.54 -17.15 11.19
CA GLU A 40 10.99 -16.16 12.18
C GLU A 40 12.52 -16.04 12.15
N GLU A 41 13.26 -17.16 12.16
CA GLU A 41 14.72 -17.16 12.05
C GLU A 41 15.23 -16.62 10.69
N HIS A 42 14.50 -16.80 9.59
CA HIS A 42 14.90 -16.29 8.27
C HIS A 42 14.64 -14.79 8.13
N HIS A 43 13.49 -14.32 8.64
CA HIS A 43 13.13 -12.90 8.64
C HIS A 43 14.08 -12.12 9.55
N GLU A 44 14.38 -12.64 10.75
CA GLU A 44 15.43 -12.07 11.59
C GLU A 44 16.81 -12.17 10.94
N ARG A 45 17.18 -13.27 10.27
CA ARG A 45 18.54 -13.38 9.69
C ARG A 45 18.79 -12.47 8.51
N HIS A 46 17.82 -12.15 7.66
CA HIS A 46 18.08 -11.26 6.52
C HIS A 46 18.12 -9.79 6.93
N VAL A 47 17.30 -9.42 7.92
CA VAL A 47 17.22 -8.04 8.41
C VAL A 47 18.30 -7.76 9.48
N ALA A 48 18.59 -8.73 10.36
CA ALA A 48 19.55 -8.56 11.44
C ALA A 48 21.01 -8.83 11.04
N ARG A 49 21.32 -9.46 9.89
CA ARG A 49 22.73 -9.73 9.53
C ARG A 49 23.55 -8.45 9.34
N ASP A 50 22.92 -7.38 8.88
CA ASP A 50 23.58 -6.09 8.73
C ASP A 50 23.56 -5.24 10.01
N LEU A 51 22.69 -5.55 10.99
CA LEU A 51 22.44 -4.70 12.17
C LEU A 51 22.89 -5.32 13.50
N ASN A 52 23.17 -6.63 13.55
CA ASN A 52 23.66 -7.35 14.73
C ASN A 52 25.06 -6.95 15.20
N ASP A 53 25.78 -6.10 14.47
CA ASP A 53 27.06 -5.56 14.92
C ASP A 53 26.90 -4.50 16.04
N HIS A 54 25.68 -4.02 16.36
CA HIS A 54 25.46 -2.94 17.33
C HIS A 54 24.42 -3.28 18.43
N PRO A 55 24.84 -3.82 19.60
CA PRO A 55 23.94 -4.15 20.71
C PRO A 55 23.21 -2.95 21.34
N SER A 56 23.57 -1.71 21.00
CA SER A 56 22.87 -0.50 21.50
C SER A 56 21.51 -0.27 20.86
N ILE A 57 21.27 -0.79 19.65
CA ILE A 57 20.04 -0.57 18.88
C ILE A 57 18.83 -1.20 19.58
N MET A 58 19.01 -2.31 20.30
CA MET A 58 17.91 -3.01 20.97
C MET A 58 17.31 -2.30 22.19
N SER A 59 17.95 -1.23 22.69
CA SER A 59 17.47 -0.49 23.87
C SER A 59 16.39 0.55 23.55
N HIS A 60 16.26 0.95 22.29
CA HIS A 60 15.33 1.98 21.84
C HIS A 60 14.41 1.42 20.76
N LYS A 61 13.38 0.67 21.18
CA LYS A 61 12.34 0.20 20.26
C LYS A 61 11.39 1.36 19.95
N VAL A 62 11.37 1.78 18.69
CA VAL A 62 10.37 2.70 18.16
C VAL A 62 9.49 1.93 17.19
N GLY A 63 8.18 1.94 17.41
CA GLY A 63 7.22 1.32 16.51
C GLY A 63 6.76 2.27 15.40
N THR A 64 5.84 1.78 14.60
CA THR A 64 5.22 2.50 13.46
C THR A 64 3.75 2.82 13.75
N GLU A 65 3.40 2.97 15.02
CA GLU A 65 2.05 3.36 15.44
C GLU A 65 1.65 4.73 14.85
N PRO A 66 0.34 5.01 14.73
CA PRO A 66 -0.14 6.32 14.28
C PRO A 66 0.51 7.47 15.08
N LEU A 67 0.90 8.53 14.37
CA LEU A 67 1.35 9.77 15.01
C LEU A 67 0.19 10.42 15.79
N GLU A 68 0.51 11.24 16.79
CA GLU A 68 -0.47 11.89 17.67
C GLU A 68 -1.55 12.64 16.88
N HIS A 69 -1.16 13.34 15.81
CA HIS A 69 -2.06 14.14 14.99
C HIS A 69 -2.50 13.45 13.69
N GLU A 70 -2.27 12.15 13.53
CA GLU A 70 -2.54 11.44 12.26
C GLU A 70 -4.03 11.40 11.89
N GLU A 71 -4.91 11.38 12.89
CA GLU A 71 -6.37 11.45 12.68
C GLU A 71 -6.77 12.74 11.91
N MET A 72 -6.04 13.84 12.12
CA MET A 72 -6.25 15.09 11.36
C MET A 72 -5.99 14.88 9.87
N PHE A 73 -4.97 14.11 9.52
CA PHE A 73 -4.67 13.76 8.13
C PHE A 73 -5.75 12.85 7.56
N ALA A 74 -6.08 11.75 8.24
CA ALA A 74 -7.08 10.78 7.78
C ALA A 74 -8.44 11.43 7.50
N ASN A 75 -8.89 12.34 8.37
CA ASN A 75 -10.16 13.05 8.22
C ASN A 75 -10.22 14.03 7.03
N THR A 76 -9.08 14.34 6.39
CA THR A 76 -9.03 15.26 5.24
C THR A 76 -9.02 14.54 3.91
N LEU A 77 -8.90 13.21 3.93
CA LEU A 77 -8.86 12.38 2.74
C LEU A 77 -10.21 12.38 2.04
N LYS A 78 -10.21 12.77 0.76
CA LYS A 78 -11.45 12.80 -0.04
C LYS A 78 -11.72 11.45 -0.68
N ASN A 79 -13.00 11.14 -0.81
CA ASN A 79 -13.52 10.02 -1.59
C ASN A 79 -14.51 10.59 -2.61
N CYS A 80 -14.50 10.05 -3.85
CA CYS A 80 -15.48 10.37 -4.87
C CYS A 80 -15.93 9.07 -5.54
N LEU A 81 -16.90 8.40 -4.92
CA LEU A 81 -17.48 7.16 -5.41
C LEU A 81 -18.71 7.46 -6.31
N PRO A 82 -18.76 6.95 -7.55
CA PRO A 82 -19.90 7.15 -8.45
C PRO A 82 -21.24 6.64 -7.90
N ALA A 83 -21.22 5.66 -6.99
CA ALA A 83 -22.40 5.06 -6.39
C ALA A 83 -23.02 5.89 -5.25
N GLU A 84 -22.33 6.93 -4.75
CA GLU A 84 -22.86 7.78 -3.68
C GLU A 84 -24.02 8.65 -4.19
N LYS A 85 -25.23 8.39 -3.66
CA LYS A 85 -26.45 9.15 -4.01
C LYS A 85 -26.24 10.66 -3.83
N GLY A 86 -26.39 11.41 -4.92
CA GLY A 86 -26.37 12.88 -4.92
C GLY A 86 -25.02 13.53 -5.17
N LYS A 87 -23.95 12.76 -5.44
CA LYS A 87 -22.66 13.29 -5.87
C LYS A 87 -22.32 12.82 -7.28
N GLU A 88 -22.26 13.75 -8.23
CA GLU A 88 -21.74 13.46 -9.57
C GLU A 88 -20.21 13.49 -9.55
N CYS A 89 -19.59 12.31 -9.38
CA CYS A 89 -18.18 12.14 -9.66
C CYS A 89 -17.95 12.19 -11.17
N LYS A 90 -17.11 13.11 -11.63
CA LYS A 90 -16.77 13.20 -13.05
C LYS A 90 -15.94 11.98 -13.44
N THR A 91 -16.32 11.31 -14.51
CA THR A 91 -15.55 10.23 -15.14
C THR A 91 -15.31 10.57 -16.60
N TYR A 92 -14.08 10.41 -17.08
CA TYR A 92 -13.73 10.60 -18.48
C TYR A 92 -13.21 9.30 -19.07
N ILE A 93 -13.85 8.81 -20.13
CA ILE A 93 -13.47 7.58 -20.83
C ILE A 93 -12.80 7.99 -22.16
N PRO A 94 -11.47 7.88 -22.28
CA PRO A 94 -10.80 8.08 -23.57
C PRO A 94 -11.08 6.87 -24.48
N GLU A 95 -11.53 7.13 -25.70
CA GLU A 95 -11.44 6.18 -26.83
C GLU A 95 -11.94 4.75 -26.55
N SER A 96 -13.05 4.63 -25.80
CA SER A 96 -13.74 3.37 -25.43
C SER A 96 -13.01 2.42 -24.47
N THR A 97 -11.85 2.77 -23.92
CA THR A 97 -11.16 1.99 -22.87
C THR A 97 -11.27 2.70 -21.53
N GLU A 98 -11.73 2.00 -20.49
CA GLU A 98 -11.71 2.53 -19.12
C GLU A 98 -10.33 2.26 -18.49
N ARG A 99 -9.58 3.33 -18.23
CA ARG A 99 -8.24 3.25 -17.61
C ARG A 99 -8.36 3.50 -16.12
N ILE A 100 -8.09 2.48 -15.32
CA ILE A 100 -8.21 2.55 -13.86
C ILE A 100 -6.81 2.60 -13.26
N GLY A 101 -6.46 3.73 -12.66
CA GLY A 101 -5.17 3.90 -11.99
C GLY A 101 -5.25 3.43 -10.54
N ILE A 102 -4.42 2.45 -10.16
CA ILE A 102 -4.14 2.13 -8.75
C ILE A 102 -2.88 2.89 -8.37
N ILE A 103 -3.07 3.89 -7.54
CA ILE A 103 -2.09 4.91 -7.22
C ILE A 103 -1.67 4.74 -5.77
N ALA A 104 -0.40 4.47 -5.57
CA ALA A 104 0.23 4.38 -4.27
C ALA A 104 1.69 4.86 -4.36
N PRO A 105 2.26 5.39 -3.28
CA PRO A 105 3.70 5.59 -3.19
C PRO A 105 4.51 4.32 -3.54
N PRO A 106 5.80 4.44 -3.92
CA PRO A 106 6.67 3.28 -4.12
C PRO A 106 6.66 2.39 -2.89
N GLY A 107 6.58 1.07 -3.07
CA GLY A 107 6.34 0.17 -1.95
C GLY A 107 5.61 -1.11 -2.31
N LEU A 108 5.36 -1.94 -1.30
CA LEU A 108 4.60 -3.18 -1.44
C LEU A 108 3.08 -2.95 -1.40
N MET A 109 2.65 -1.80 -0.89
CA MET A 109 1.25 -1.42 -0.61
C MET A 109 0.24 -1.74 -1.70
N ALA A 110 0.51 -1.35 -2.95
CA ALA A 110 -0.46 -1.50 -4.04
C ALA A 110 -0.41 -2.86 -4.74
N THR A 111 0.61 -3.67 -4.48
CA THR A 111 0.86 -4.90 -5.26
C THR A 111 -0.25 -5.92 -5.07
N TYR A 112 -0.73 -6.10 -3.83
CA TYR A 112 -1.83 -7.02 -3.55
C TYR A 112 -3.13 -6.54 -4.22
N LEU A 113 -3.50 -5.27 -4.00
CA LEU A 113 -4.72 -4.70 -4.56
C LEU A 113 -4.71 -4.74 -6.09
N PHE A 114 -3.57 -4.50 -6.73
CA PHE A 114 -3.42 -4.62 -8.18
C PHE A 114 -3.65 -6.05 -8.68
N LYS A 115 -3.07 -7.06 -8.03
CA LYS A 115 -3.31 -8.46 -8.40
C LYS A 115 -4.80 -8.81 -8.24
N LEU A 116 -5.41 -8.42 -7.13
CA LEU A 116 -6.83 -8.67 -6.87
C LEU A 116 -7.74 -7.99 -7.92
N MET A 117 -7.53 -6.70 -8.19
CA MET A 117 -8.36 -5.97 -9.15
C MET A 117 -8.25 -6.55 -10.57
N ASN A 118 -7.06 -6.98 -11.00
CA ASN A 118 -6.89 -7.67 -12.27
C ASN A 118 -7.69 -8.98 -12.32
N SER A 119 -7.68 -9.76 -11.24
CA SER A 119 -8.46 -11.00 -11.15
C SER A 119 -9.97 -10.73 -11.17
N VAL A 120 -10.44 -9.71 -10.44
CA VAL A 120 -11.86 -9.32 -10.44
C VAL A 120 -12.30 -8.87 -11.83
N VAL A 121 -11.49 -8.08 -12.54
CA VAL A 121 -11.78 -7.62 -13.91
C VAL A 121 -11.78 -8.79 -14.90
N ALA A 122 -10.87 -9.75 -14.75
CA ALA A 122 -10.79 -10.92 -15.63
C ALA A 122 -12.02 -11.84 -15.52
N HIS A 123 -12.70 -11.84 -14.37
CA HIS A 123 -13.86 -12.70 -14.12
C HIS A 123 -15.20 -11.96 -14.08
N GLY A 124 -15.19 -10.65 -13.86
CA GLY A 124 -16.38 -9.81 -13.75
C GLY A 124 -17.03 -9.53 -15.10
N LYS A 125 -18.35 -9.32 -15.09
CA LYS A 125 -19.13 -8.89 -16.26
C LYS A 125 -19.73 -7.52 -15.97
N LYS A 126 -19.93 -6.69 -16.99
CA LYS A 126 -20.51 -5.35 -16.82
C LYS A 126 -22.04 -5.41 -16.77
N SER A 127 -22.67 -4.52 -16.00
CA SER A 127 -24.13 -4.44 -15.92
C SER A 127 -24.74 -4.14 -17.29
N SER A 128 -25.63 -5.01 -17.76
CA SER A 128 -26.21 -4.95 -19.13
C SER A 128 -27.10 -3.72 -19.42
N GLY A 129 -27.17 -2.73 -18.50
CA GLY A 129 -28.05 -1.56 -18.57
C GLY A 129 -27.50 -0.37 -19.36
N SER A 130 -26.19 -0.29 -19.60
CA SER A 130 -25.57 0.70 -20.48
C SER A 130 -25.31 0.04 -21.83
N LYS A 131 -25.80 0.64 -22.93
CA LYS A 131 -25.59 0.14 -24.31
C LYS A 131 -24.17 -0.39 -24.44
N VAL A 132 -24.03 -1.71 -24.63
CA VAL A 132 -22.76 -2.43 -24.68
C VAL A 132 -21.88 -1.83 -25.77
N THR A 133 -21.07 -0.84 -25.42
CA THR A 133 -19.80 -0.60 -26.06
C THR A 133 -18.87 -1.68 -25.54
N ASN A 134 -18.07 -2.29 -26.41
CA ASN A 134 -17.01 -3.25 -26.06
C ASN A 134 -15.91 -2.53 -25.25
N THR A 135 -16.25 -2.02 -24.08
CA THR A 135 -15.36 -1.23 -23.24
C THR A 135 -14.44 -2.19 -22.51
N THR A 136 -13.17 -2.15 -22.86
CA THR A 136 -12.13 -2.91 -22.17
C THR A 136 -11.63 -2.11 -20.96
N PHE A 137 -11.26 -2.82 -19.90
CA PHE A 137 -10.58 -2.23 -18.75
C PHE A 137 -9.07 -2.35 -18.92
N GLU A 138 -8.36 -1.28 -18.62
CA GLU A 138 -6.89 -1.26 -18.45
C GLU A 138 -6.61 -0.88 -17.01
N ILE A 139 -6.09 -1.82 -16.21
CA ILE A 139 -5.69 -1.57 -14.83
C ILE A 139 -4.21 -1.22 -14.82
N ILE A 140 -3.87 -0.05 -14.27
CA ILE A 140 -2.52 0.50 -14.28
C ILE A 140 -2.11 0.72 -12.83
N GLN A 141 -1.07 0.03 -12.36
CA GLN A 141 -0.40 0.38 -11.12
C GLN A 141 0.67 1.42 -11.40
N THR A 142 0.66 2.52 -10.66
CA THR A 142 1.67 3.57 -10.80
C THR A 142 1.96 4.26 -9.48
N THR A 143 3.19 4.75 -9.35
CA THR A 143 3.60 5.63 -8.26
C THR A 143 3.48 7.10 -8.64
N HIS A 144 3.47 7.41 -9.94
CA HIS A 144 3.42 8.78 -10.43
C HIS A 144 2.08 9.43 -10.11
N ILE A 145 2.13 10.64 -9.56
CA ILE A 145 0.93 11.42 -9.33
C ILE A 145 0.30 11.84 -10.67
N PRO A 146 -1.04 11.88 -10.79
CA PRO A 146 -1.69 12.53 -11.91
C PRO A 146 -1.29 14.01 -11.99
N PRO A 147 -0.96 14.57 -13.18
CA PRO A 147 -0.72 16.00 -13.30
C PRO A 147 -1.96 16.80 -12.90
N TYR A 148 -1.74 18.05 -12.50
CA TYR A 148 -2.80 18.99 -12.29
C TYR A 148 -3.61 19.23 -13.56
N GLY A 149 -4.91 19.01 -13.44
CA GLY A 149 -5.85 19.31 -14.49
C GLY A 149 -7.20 18.65 -14.23
N TYR A 150 -8.09 18.83 -15.20
CA TYR A 150 -9.41 18.20 -15.21
C TYR A 150 -9.28 16.82 -15.83
N GLY A 151 -10.21 15.90 -15.55
CA GLY A 151 -10.13 14.45 -15.86
C GLY A 151 -9.74 14.01 -17.27
N LYS A 152 -9.57 14.92 -18.23
CA LYS A 152 -8.99 14.66 -19.56
C LYS A 152 -7.46 14.66 -19.60
N THR A 153 -6.77 15.24 -18.60
CA THR A 153 -5.33 15.55 -18.70
C THR A 153 -4.43 14.50 -18.07
N HIS A 154 -4.96 13.62 -17.23
CA HIS A 154 -4.16 12.58 -16.57
C HIS A 154 -4.42 11.17 -17.10
N GLY A 155 -5.26 11.03 -18.13
CA GLY A 155 -5.46 9.76 -18.83
C GLY A 155 -6.14 8.64 -18.04
N TYR A 156 -6.80 8.94 -16.91
CA TYR A 156 -7.50 7.95 -16.09
C TYR A 156 -9.00 8.21 -16.06
N THR A 157 -9.78 7.15 -16.12
CA THR A 157 -11.25 7.20 -15.96
C THR A 157 -11.65 7.20 -14.50
N ARG A 158 -11.01 6.33 -13.71
CA ARG A 158 -11.19 6.23 -12.26
C ARG A 158 -9.85 5.94 -11.60
N LEU A 159 -9.75 6.27 -10.33
CA LEU A 159 -8.55 6.09 -9.54
C LEU A 159 -8.87 5.34 -8.25
N VAL A 160 -7.97 4.45 -7.85
CA VAL A 160 -7.94 3.87 -6.53
C VAL A 160 -6.69 4.39 -5.83
N ARG A 161 -6.88 5.09 -4.72
CA ARG A 161 -5.80 5.61 -3.88
C ARG A 161 -5.61 4.69 -2.71
N VAL A 162 -4.42 4.13 -2.58
CA VAL A 162 -4.02 3.37 -1.39
C VAL A 162 -3.38 4.34 -0.40
N VAL A 163 -3.83 4.29 0.86
CA VAL A 163 -3.33 5.14 1.94
C VAL A 163 -2.58 4.27 2.95
N PRO A 164 -1.32 4.61 3.27
CA PRO A 164 -0.61 3.99 4.37
C PRO A 164 -1.20 4.52 5.66
N GLU A 165 -1.91 3.65 6.35
CA GLU A 165 -2.36 3.89 7.71
C GLU A 165 -1.67 2.80 8.53
N PRO A 166 -0.71 3.13 9.42
CA PRO A 166 -0.17 4.46 9.71
C PRO A 166 0.71 5.09 8.62
N LEU A 167 0.81 6.43 8.62
CA LEU A 167 1.65 7.20 7.69
C LEU A 167 3.13 6.81 7.77
N LEU A 168 3.61 6.46 8.99
CA LEU A 168 4.98 6.04 9.20
C LEU A 168 5.31 4.77 8.43
N VAL A 169 4.38 3.82 8.35
CA VAL A 169 4.54 2.59 7.55
C VAL A 169 4.75 2.92 6.08
N GLY A 170 3.98 3.87 5.53
CA GLY A 170 4.16 4.31 4.14
C GLY A 170 5.47 5.04 3.90
N ALA A 171 5.86 5.93 4.81
CA ALA A 171 7.11 6.67 4.72
C ALA A 171 8.32 5.72 4.74
N THR A 172 8.30 4.69 5.59
CA THR A 172 9.38 3.72 5.70
C THR A 172 9.36 2.71 4.55
N ASP A 173 8.20 2.21 4.13
CA ASP A 173 8.07 1.28 2.99
C ASP A 173 8.59 1.92 1.70
N THR A 174 8.28 3.20 1.45
CA THR A 174 8.83 3.93 0.31
C THR A 174 10.35 4.08 0.36
N LEU A 175 10.93 4.29 1.54
CA LEU A 175 12.38 4.34 1.70
C LEU A 175 13.02 2.97 1.42
N VAL A 176 12.48 1.91 2.02
CA VAL A 176 12.98 0.54 1.84
C VAL A 176 12.88 0.09 0.39
N ALA A 177 11.72 0.29 -0.25
CA ALA A 177 11.51 -0.03 -1.66
C ALA A 177 12.49 0.73 -2.58
N THR A 178 12.76 2.01 -2.27
CA THR A 178 13.72 2.80 -3.06
C THR A 178 15.15 2.29 -2.86
N ILE A 179 15.53 1.95 -1.63
CA ILE A 179 16.84 1.40 -1.32
C ILE A 179 17.08 0.08 -2.03
N ASN A 180 16.11 -0.82 -2.03
CA ASN A 180 16.21 -2.11 -2.70
C ASN A 180 16.44 -1.96 -4.22
N ASN A 181 16.06 -0.82 -4.80
CA ASN A 181 16.33 -0.48 -6.20
C ASN A 181 17.69 0.19 -6.43
N ILE A 182 18.40 0.62 -5.37
CA ILE A 182 19.73 1.23 -5.44
C ILE A 182 20.75 0.23 -4.90
N ASN A 183 21.38 -0.54 -5.80
CA ASN A 183 22.30 -1.65 -5.47
C ASN A 183 23.46 -1.31 -4.52
N ASP A 184 23.77 -0.02 -4.30
CA ASP A 184 24.90 0.45 -3.48
C ASP A 184 24.48 1.22 -2.21
N TYR A 185 23.18 1.34 -1.91
CA TYR A 185 22.70 2.07 -0.73
C TYR A 185 22.20 1.10 0.33
N GLY A 186 22.93 0.94 1.43
CA GLY A 186 22.44 0.18 2.58
C GLY A 186 21.50 1.00 3.48
N ALA A 187 20.65 0.32 4.26
CA ALA A 187 19.75 0.94 5.24
C ALA A 187 20.48 1.85 6.26
N LYS A 188 21.77 1.59 6.53
CA LYS A 188 22.63 2.37 7.43
C LYS A 188 22.85 3.82 6.99
N HIS A 189 22.56 4.14 5.72
CA HIS A 189 22.70 5.50 5.20
C HIS A 189 21.42 6.34 5.32
N ILE A 190 20.31 5.75 5.80
CA ILE A 190 19.10 6.51 6.07
C ILE A 190 19.32 7.37 7.30
N THR A 191 19.11 8.68 7.13
CA THR A 191 19.14 9.66 8.20
C THR A 191 17.73 10.00 8.68
N LEU A 192 17.62 10.64 9.85
CA LEU A 192 16.35 11.23 10.28
C LEU A 192 15.81 12.25 9.26
N GLY A 193 16.71 12.95 8.54
CA GLY A 193 16.34 13.86 7.46
C GLY A 193 15.60 13.16 6.32
N ASP A 194 16.03 11.95 5.95
CA ASP A 194 15.37 11.13 4.92
C ASP A 194 13.99 10.66 5.37
N ILE A 195 13.83 10.23 6.62
CA ILE A 195 12.53 9.82 7.17
C ILE A 195 11.55 11.01 7.18
N LYS A 196 12.00 12.17 7.67
CA LYS A 196 11.21 13.41 7.62
C LYS A 196 10.82 13.77 6.18
N ALA A 197 11.77 13.72 5.24
CA ALA A 197 11.52 14.03 3.84
C ALA A 197 10.52 13.06 3.19
N SER A 198 10.66 11.74 3.45
CA SER A 198 9.72 10.72 2.99
C SER A 198 8.31 10.97 3.54
N LEU A 199 8.17 11.27 4.83
CA LEU A 199 6.87 11.60 5.43
C LEU A 199 6.23 12.84 4.77
N ARG A 200 7.02 13.89 4.49
CA ARG A 200 6.52 15.07 3.73
C ARG A 200 6.03 14.67 2.34
N GLN A 201 6.76 13.81 1.65
CA GLN A 201 6.39 13.32 0.32
C GLN A 201 5.07 12.55 0.36
N GLN A 202 4.87 11.67 1.35
CA GLN A 202 3.62 10.96 1.59
C GLN A 202 2.44 11.91 1.74
N ILE A 203 2.56 12.90 2.62
CA ILE A 203 1.49 13.87 2.88
C ILE A 203 1.18 14.71 1.63
N ARG A 204 2.21 15.16 0.90
CA ARG A 204 2.04 15.95 -0.33
C ARG A 204 1.44 15.14 -1.47
N TYR A 205 1.80 13.87 -1.58
CA TYR A 205 1.22 12.95 -2.55
C TYR A 205 -0.29 12.86 -2.37
N HIS A 206 -0.68 12.74 -1.11
CA HIS A 206 -2.04 12.68 -0.65
C HIS A 206 -2.79 14.03 -0.78
N CYS A 207 -2.11 15.16 -0.59
CA CYS A 207 -2.64 16.48 -0.96
C CYS A 207 -2.98 16.56 -2.45
N ARG A 208 -2.08 16.08 -3.33
CA ARG A 208 -2.31 16.10 -4.78
C ARG A 208 -3.55 15.29 -5.18
N LEU A 209 -3.69 14.07 -4.66
CA LEU A 209 -4.83 13.21 -4.95
C LEU A 209 -6.16 13.78 -4.48
N ASN A 210 -6.18 14.53 -3.37
CA ASN A 210 -7.39 15.23 -2.90
C ASN A 210 -7.95 16.23 -3.93
N HIS A 211 -7.09 16.79 -4.78
CA HIS A 211 -7.55 17.71 -5.83
C HIS A 211 -8.01 16.97 -7.08
N VAL A 212 -7.37 15.85 -7.40
CA VAL A 212 -7.82 14.96 -8.48
C VAL A 212 -9.24 14.44 -8.19
N ALA A 213 -9.54 14.16 -6.91
CA ALA A 213 -10.87 13.75 -6.45
C ALA A 213 -12.00 14.73 -6.80
N ALA A 214 -11.69 16.01 -7.08
CA ALA A 214 -12.70 16.99 -7.48
C ALA A 214 -13.22 16.76 -8.91
N HIS A 215 -12.47 16.03 -9.74
CA HIS A 215 -12.72 15.95 -11.18
C HIS A 215 -12.62 14.53 -11.75
N THR A 216 -12.33 13.54 -10.91
CA THR A 216 -12.15 12.14 -11.28
C THR A 216 -12.70 11.26 -10.16
N ALA A 217 -13.45 10.21 -10.52
CA ALA A 217 -13.86 9.20 -9.55
C ALA A 217 -12.63 8.62 -8.85
N LEU A 218 -12.62 8.70 -7.53
CA LEU A 218 -11.49 8.33 -6.68
C LEU A 218 -12.02 7.50 -5.54
N TRP A 219 -11.62 6.23 -5.47
CA TRP A 219 -11.81 5.38 -4.31
C TRP A 219 -10.58 5.46 -3.41
N THR A 220 -10.74 6.01 -2.22
CA THR A 220 -9.69 6.00 -1.19
C THR A 220 -9.85 4.79 -0.30
N ILE A 221 -8.79 4.01 -0.12
CA ILE A 221 -8.77 2.81 0.72
C ILE A 221 -7.50 2.77 1.58
N GLY A 222 -7.67 2.51 2.87
CA GLY A 222 -6.56 2.34 3.82
C GLY A 222 -5.96 0.93 3.73
N LEU A 223 -4.66 0.81 3.93
CA LEU A 223 -3.98 -0.50 3.85
C LEU A 223 -4.45 -1.46 4.95
N GLU A 224 -4.65 -0.97 6.17
CA GLU A 224 -5.22 -1.79 7.27
C GLU A 224 -6.65 -2.22 6.98
N GLU A 225 -7.45 -1.35 6.35
CA GLU A 225 -8.81 -1.72 5.92
C GLU A 225 -8.76 -2.87 4.92
N VAL A 226 -7.84 -2.84 3.95
CA VAL A 226 -7.63 -3.96 3.01
C VAL A 226 -7.25 -5.23 3.74
N ALA A 227 -6.27 -5.16 4.65
CA ALA A 227 -5.75 -6.33 5.35
C ALA A 227 -6.75 -6.94 6.34
N GLY A 228 -7.63 -6.12 6.94
CA GLY A 228 -8.66 -6.56 7.87
C GLY A 228 -9.96 -7.02 7.21
N MET A 229 -10.17 -6.73 5.92
CA MET A 229 -11.39 -7.06 5.20
C MET A 229 -11.36 -8.50 4.69
N ARG A 230 -12.52 -9.17 4.71
CA ARG A 230 -12.66 -10.47 4.05
C ARG A 230 -12.54 -10.29 2.55
N THR A 231 -11.88 -11.22 1.87
CA THR A 231 -11.65 -11.15 0.42
C THR A 231 -12.94 -10.95 -0.36
N GLU A 232 -14.05 -11.57 0.06
CA GLU A 232 -15.35 -11.45 -0.60
C GLU A 232 -15.90 -10.01 -0.52
N ASP A 233 -15.80 -9.38 0.65
CA ASP A 233 -16.26 -8.01 0.86
C ASP A 233 -15.41 -7.02 0.04
N LEU A 234 -14.11 -7.30 -0.12
CA LEU A 234 -13.21 -6.51 -0.95
C LEU A 234 -13.51 -6.67 -2.44
N ILE A 235 -13.80 -7.90 -2.90
CA ILE A 235 -14.24 -8.17 -4.26
C ILE A 235 -15.55 -7.44 -4.56
N ASP A 236 -16.52 -7.49 -3.65
CA ASP A 236 -17.80 -6.78 -3.80
C ASP A 236 -17.58 -5.28 -3.98
N ARG A 237 -16.69 -4.68 -3.18
CA ARG A 237 -16.34 -3.25 -3.31
C ARG A 237 -15.64 -2.93 -4.63
N VAL A 238 -14.73 -3.81 -5.09
CA VAL A 238 -14.09 -3.64 -6.41
C VAL A 238 -15.14 -3.73 -7.52
N GLN A 239 -16.05 -4.70 -7.47
CA GLN A 239 -17.12 -4.85 -8.46
C GLN A 239 -18.04 -3.62 -8.47
N GLU A 240 -18.45 -3.12 -7.30
CA GLU A 240 -19.24 -1.89 -7.19
C GLU A 240 -18.50 -0.69 -7.76
N PHE A 241 -17.23 -0.49 -7.38
CA PHE A 241 -16.43 0.63 -7.85
C PHE A 241 -16.20 0.60 -9.37
N LEU A 242 -16.16 -0.58 -9.99
CA LEU A 242 -15.96 -0.77 -11.42
C LEU A 242 -17.27 -0.88 -12.21
N ASP A 243 -18.43 -0.80 -11.55
CA ASP A 243 -19.76 -1.03 -12.16
C ASP A 243 -19.86 -2.42 -12.85
N LEU A 244 -19.31 -3.44 -12.19
CA LEU A 244 -19.43 -4.83 -12.57
C LEU A 244 -20.67 -5.44 -11.90
N GLU A 245 -21.34 -6.36 -12.60
CA GLU A 245 -22.38 -7.21 -12.01
C GLU A 245 -21.76 -8.01 -10.87
N ARG A 246 -22.42 -7.94 -9.71
CA ARG A 246 -22.04 -8.74 -8.55
C ARG A 246 -22.21 -10.22 -8.90
N ASP A 247 -21.10 -10.95 -8.86
CA ASP A 247 -21.05 -12.39 -9.15
C ASP A 247 -20.30 -13.06 -7.99
N GLU A 248 -21.06 -13.71 -7.11
CA GLU A 248 -20.53 -14.44 -5.95
C GLU A 248 -19.52 -15.52 -6.38
N ALA A 249 -19.67 -16.09 -7.58
CA ALA A 249 -18.74 -17.09 -8.09
C ALA A 249 -17.38 -16.50 -8.49
N VAL A 250 -17.23 -15.17 -8.57
CA VAL A 250 -15.92 -14.53 -8.79
C VAL A 250 -15.02 -14.75 -7.59
N ALA A 251 -15.55 -14.63 -6.37
CA ALA A 251 -14.79 -14.88 -5.15
C ALA A 251 -14.27 -16.32 -5.10
N ASP A 252 -15.15 -17.30 -5.33
CA ASP A 252 -14.79 -18.71 -5.36
C ASP A 252 -13.69 -19.00 -6.40
N LYS A 253 -13.82 -18.47 -7.63
CA LYS A 253 -12.82 -18.66 -8.69
C LYS A 253 -11.45 -18.07 -8.34
N ILE A 254 -11.43 -16.90 -7.72
CA ILE A 254 -10.18 -16.24 -7.32
C ILE A 254 -9.49 -17.07 -6.23
N MET A 255 -10.24 -17.49 -5.22
CA MET A 255 -9.71 -18.30 -4.12
C MET A 255 -9.23 -19.69 -4.59
N GLU A 256 -9.97 -20.34 -5.50
CA GLU A 256 -9.54 -21.61 -6.10
C GLU A 256 -8.30 -21.45 -7.00
N GLY A 257 -8.20 -20.35 -7.75
CA GLY A 257 -7.06 -20.04 -8.60
C GLY A 257 -5.76 -19.84 -7.81
N GLU A 258 -5.85 -19.18 -6.66
CA GLU A 258 -4.72 -19.01 -5.73
C GLU A 258 -4.26 -20.36 -5.14
N ALA A 259 -5.20 -21.24 -4.77
CA ALA A 259 -4.87 -22.57 -4.25
C ALA A 259 -4.17 -23.46 -5.28
N ASN A 260 -4.57 -23.38 -6.56
CA ASN A 260 -4.07 -24.24 -7.62
C ASN A 260 -2.72 -23.83 -8.20
N ASN A 261 -2.38 -22.53 -8.17
CA ASN A 261 -1.14 -22.04 -8.77
C ASN A 261 0.11 -22.35 -7.96
N GLY A 262 -0.01 -22.96 -6.77
CA GLY A 262 1.13 -23.47 -5.98
C GLY A 262 2.12 -22.41 -5.52
N GLY A 263 1.96 -21.15 -5.93
CA GLY A 263 2.53 -20.00 -5.26
C GLY A 263 1.83 -19.95 -3.91
N ALA A 264 2.58 -20.08 -2.82
CA ALA A 264 2.11 -19.61 -1.54
C ALA A 264 1.68 -18.16 -1.76
N GLY A 265 0.38 -17.93 -1.93
CA GLY A 265 -0.17 -16.60 -2.15
C GLY A 265 0.33 -15.76 -1.00
N GLU A 266 1.13 -14.74 -1.30
CA GLU A 266 1.67 -13.85 -0.29
C GLU A 266 0.47 -13.28 0.46
N ASN A 267 0.29 -13.74 1.71
CA ASN A 267 -0.83 -13.30 2.52
C ASN A 267 -0.70 -11.78 2.68
N PRO A 268 -1.72 -10.97 2.33
CA PRO A 268 -1.66 -9.51 2.47
C PRO A 268 -1.26 -9.08 3.88
N LEU A 269 -1.73 -9.83 4.87
CA LEU A 269 -1.38 -9.60 6.27
C LEU A 269 0.11 -9.84 6.53
N SER A 270 0.72 -10.87 5.93
CA SER A 270 2.16 -11.12 6.08
C SER A 270 3.01 -10.02 5.44
N LYS A 271 2.56 -9.45 4.31
CA LYS A 271 3.22 -8.31 3.67
C LYS A 271 3.07 -7.03 4.47
N LEU A 272 1.91 -6.84 5.08
CA LEU A 272 1.69 -5.74 6.01
C LEU A 272 2.59 -5.88 7.24
N GLU A 273 2.67 -7.06 7.87
CA GLU A 273 3.56 -7.35 9.00
C GLU A 273 5.04 -7.12 8.65
N GLU A 274 5.47 -7.52 7.44
CA GLU A 274 6.81 -7.23 6.89
C GLU A 274 7.08 -5.71 6.86
N MET A 275 6.16 -4.93 6.29
CA MET A 275 6.27 -3.46 6.25
C MET A 275 6.33 -2.83 7.66
N TYR A 276 5.51 -3.30 8.59
CA TYR A 276 5.52 -2.84 9.99
C TYR A 276 6.87 -3.10 10.64
N SER A 277 7.40 -4.32 10.50
CA SER A 277 8.67 -4.75 11.07
C SER A 277 9.84 -3.96 10.51
N GLU A 278 9.91 -3.81 9.17
CA GLU A 278 10.96 -3.05 8.50
C GLU A 278 10.91 -1.55 8.87
N GLY A 279 9.71 -0.99 8.96
CA GLY A 279 9.51 0.40 9.37
C GLY A 279 9.94 0.65 10.82
N ALA A 280 9.53 -0.20 11.75
CA ALA A 280 9.90 -0.08 13.16
C ALA A 280 11.42 -0.18 13.35
N LEU A 281 12.06 -1.07 12.60
CA LEU A 281 13.51 -1.18 12.60
C LEU A 281 14.18 0.10 12.11
N LEU A 282 13.70 0.64 10.98
CA LEU A 282 14.28 1.85 10.42
C LEU A 282 14.18 3.05 11.38
N LEU A 283 13.04 3.19 12.04
CA LEU A 283 12.82 4.22 13.07
C LEU A 283 13.72 3.99 14.28
N SER A 284 13.89 2.75 14.73
CA SER A 284 14.79 2.40 15.84
C SER A 284 16.26 2.75 15.52
N VAL A 285 16.70 2.55 14.27
CA VAL A 285 18.03 2.98 13.81
C VAL A 285 18.16 4.50 13.85
N ALA A 286 17.16 5.23 13.35
CA ALA A 286 17.15 6.69 13.40
C ALA A 286 17.17 7.24 14.84
N GLN A 287 16.43 6.60 15.76
CA GLN A 287 16.43 6.95 17.17
C GLN A 287 17.81 6.73 17.82
N SER A 288 18.47 5.61 17.50
CA SER A 288 19.80 5.28 18.05
C SER A 288 20.91 6.24 17.59
N THR A 289 20.76 6.81 16.39
CA THR A 289 21.73 7.75 15.80
C THR A 289 21.48 9.21 16.20
N ASN A 290 20.32 9.50 16.80
CA ASN A 290 19.93 10.82 17.28
C ASN A 290 19.61 10.77 18.79
N PRO A 291 20.59 10.44 19.65
CA PRO A 291 20.35 10.29 21.08
C PRO A 291 19.88 11.62 21.69
N GLY A 292 18.85 11.53 22.54
CA GLY A 292 18.26 12.69 23.22
C GLY A 292 17.19 13.45 22.44
N GLN A 293 16.85 12.98 21.24
CA GLN A 293 15.68 13.45 20.48
C GLN A 293 14.58 12.40 20.54
N ASP A 294 13.34 12.81 20.72
CA ASP A 294 12.18 11.93 20.50
C ASP A 294 11.83 11.98 19.01
N ILE A 295 12.11 10.89 18.29
CA ILE A 295 11.88 10.89 16.84
C ILE A 295 10.40 10.92 16.49
N LEU A 296 9.51 10.37 17.34
CA LEU A 296 8.07 10.38 17.07
C LEU A 296 7.51 11.79 17.22
N GLU A 297 7.95 12.52 18.25
CA GLU A 297 7.60 13.94 18.42
C GLU A 297 8.08 14.78 17.21
N ILE A 298 9.30 14.54 16.72
CA ILE A 298 9.83 15.23 15.54
C ILE A 298 9.01 14.93 14.28
N LEU A 299 8.63 13.67 14.07
CA LEU A 299 7.86 13.25 12.90
C LEU A 299 6.40 13.73 12.97
N ASP A 300 5.80 13.76 14.15
CA ASP A 300 4.50 14.38 14.37
C ASP A 300 4.53 15.88 14.08
N GLN A 301 5.60 16.59 14.48
CA GLN A 301 5.76 18.00 14.13
C GLN A 301 5.88 18.22 12.61
N VAL A 302 6.52 17.29 11.88
CA VAL A 302 6.55 17.31 10.41
C VAL A 302 5.14 17.17 9.82
N LEU A 303 4.34 16.25 10.37
CA LEU A 303 2.94 16.09 9.97
C LEU A 303 2.15 17.39 10.21
N VAL A 304 2.22 17.97 11.41
CA VAL A 304 1.53 19.22 11.75
C VAL A 304 1.94 20.37 10.81
N ASP A 305 3.22 20.48 10.49
CA ASP A 305 3.72 21.51 9.57
C ASP A 305 3.19 21.33 8.15
N GLU A 306 3.21 20.11 7.60
CA GLU A 306 2.67 19.82 6.27
C GLU A 306 1.15 20.02 6.22
N MET A 307 0.41 19.63 7.27
CA MET A 307 -1.02 19.89 7.38
C MET A 307 -1.32 21.39 7.41
N ARG A 308 -0.53 22.17 8.15
CA ARG A 308 -0.65 23.64 8.16
C ARG A 308 -0.34 24.26 6.80
N MET A 309 0.77 23.88 6.16
CA MET A 309 1.18 24.42 4.84
C MET A 309 0.20 24.05 3.73
N SER A 310 -0.32 22.83 3.77
CA SER A 310 -1.32 22.33 2.82
C SER A 310 -2.75 22.79 3.14
N LYS A 311 -2.95 23.56 4.22
CA LYS A 311 -4.28 23.93 4.74
C LYS A 311 -5.20 22.72 4.84
N ASN A 312 -4.74 21.67 5.53
CA ASN A 312 -5.43 20.39 5.66
C ASN A 312 -5.70 19.74 4.30
N LEU A 313 -4.66 19.63 3.47
CA LEU A 313 -4.70 19.06 2.11
C LEU A 313 -5.66 19.77 1.12
N THR A 314 -6.02 21.04 1.38
CA THR A 314 -6.89 21.84 0.50
C THR A 314 -6.15 22.89 -0.32
N ASN A 315 -4.88 23.16 -0.04
CA ASN A 315 -4.11 24.16 -0.75
C ASN A 315 -3.82 23.72 -2.18
N TRP A 316 -4.02 24.62 -3.14
CA TRP A 316 -3.79 24.39 -4.56
C TRP A 316 -2.95 25.52 -5.16
N PRO A 317 -1.82 25.20 -5.81
CA PRO A 317 -1.15 23.91 -5.84
C PRO A 317 -0.51 23.52 -4.49
N CYS A 318 -0.56 22.23 -4.13
CA CYS A 318 0.24 21.60 -3.06
C CYS A 318 1.75 21.83 -3.26
N GLU A 319 2.52 21.79 -2.17
CA GLU A 319 3.98 21.91 -2.20
C GLU A 319 4.63 20.83 -3.08
N SER A 320 5.80 21.16 -3.63
CA SER A 320 6.50 20.31 -4.58
C SER A 320 7.19 19.12 -3.91
N PHE A 321 7.23 17.95 -4.57
CA PHE A 321 8.01 16.79 -4.09
C PHE A 321 9.51 17.06 -3.99
N TRP A 322 10.01 18.08 -4.70
CA TRP A 322 11.42 18.45 -4.72
C TRP A 322 11.83 19.41 -3.61
N LYS A 323 10.89 19.83 -2.75
CA LYS A 323 11.10 20.81 -1.66
C LYS A 323 10.95 20.17 -0.28
N VAL A 324 11.64 19.08 -0.03
CA VAL A 324 11.40 18.19 1.14
C VAL A 324 12.54 18.16 2.15
N GLY A 325 13.61 18.92 1.89
CA GLY A 325 14.66 19.19 2.88
C GLY A 325 14.14 19.98 4.07
N ASP A 326 15.01 20.21 5.05
CA ASP A 326 14.67 21.03 6.20
C ASP A 326 14.48 22.50 5.85
N ALA A 327 13.85 23.27 6.76
CA ALA A 327 13.45 24.65 6.50
C ALA A 327 14.62 25.55 6.07
N GLU A 328 15.83 25.27 6.55
CA GLU A 328 17.06 26.00 6.19
C GLU A 328 17.52 25.70 4.76
N ASN A 329 17.42 24.43 4.34
CA ASN A 329 17.88 23.94 3.04
C ASN A 329 16.80 23.07 2.36
N PRO A 330 15.65 23.66 1.95
CA PRO A 330 14.48 22.88 1.53
C PRO A 330 14.68 22.11 0.21
N LEU A 331 15.73 22.42 -0.55
CA LEU A 331 16.07 21.79 -1.84
C LEU A 331 17.29 20.86 -1.75
N GLU A 332 17.88 20.71 -0.56
CA GLU A 332 18.96 19.76 -0.33
C GLU A 332 18.34 18.36 -0.18
N LEU A 333 18.47 17.54 -1.23
CA LEU A 333 17.90 16.20 -1.28
C LEU A 333 19.01 15.16 -1.25
N SER A 334 18.86 14.15 -0.40
CA SER A 334 19.69 12.95 -0.48
C SER A 334 19.42 12.21 -1.80
N PRO A 335 20.34 11.31 -2.23
CA PRO A 335 20.13 10.48 -3.41
C PRO A 335 18.83 9.65 -3.38
N ILE A 336 18.47 9.09 -2.21
CA ILE A 336 17.24 8.31 -2.02
C ILE A 336 16.01 9.22 -2.22
N ILE A 337 15.99 10.36 -1.55
CA ILE A 337 14.85 11.28 -1.62
C ILE A 337 14.69 11.87 -3.02
N LYS A 338 15.79 12.14 -3.72
CA LYS A 338 15.75 12.55 -5.12
C LYS A 338 15.06 11.49 -5.99
N ARG A 339 15.33 10.21 -5.74
CA ARG A 339 14.69 9.11 -6.47
C ARG A 339 13.19 9.01 -6.16
N ILE A 340 12.82 9.07 -4.88
CA ILE A 340 11.41 9.08 -4.47
C ILE A 340 10.67 10.27 -5.10
N SER A 341 11.28 11.46 -5.10
CA SER A 341 10.70 12.64 -5.75
C SER A 341 10.40 12.40 -7.23
N GLN A 342 11.29 11.70 -7.94
CA GLN A 342 11.07 11.35 -9.35
C GLN A 342 9.91 10.37 -9.50
N ASP A 343 9.89 9.31 -8.69
CA ASP A 343 8.89 8.24 -8.76
C ASP A 343 7.48 8.73 -8.35
N LEU A 344 7.38 9.79 -7.54
CA LEU A 344 6.11 10.42 -7.15
C LEU A 344 5.69 11.57 -8.07
N SER A 345 6.62 12.20 -8.79
CA SER A 345 6.32 13.34 -9.68
C SER A 345 5.41 12.93 -10.84
N PRO A 346 4.69 13.87 -11.46
CA PRO A 346 3.85 13.54 -12.61
C PRO A 346 4.67 12.98 -13.78
N ASP A 347 4.18 11.92 -14.42
CA ASP A 347 4.78 11.40 -15.66
C ASP A 347 4.15 12.08 -16.89
N CYS A 348 4.76 13.17 -17.32
CA CYS A 348 4.30 13.92 -18.50
C CYS A 348 4.57 13.21 -19.83
N GLY A 349 5.28 12.06 -19.82
CA GLY A 349 5.49 11.22 -20.99
C GLY A 349 4.49 10.06 -21.11
N ALA A 350 3.67 9.83 -20.09
CA ALA A 350 2.70 8.74 -20.07
C ALA A 350 1.61 8.89 -21.15
N ALA A 351 1.12 7.75 -21.64
CA ALA A 351 0.03 7.74 -22.60
C ALA A 351 -1.22 8.46 -22.05
N PHE A 352 -1.83 9.30 -22.89
CA PHE A 352 -3.03 10.09 -22.58
C PHE A 352 -2.85 11.08 -21.40
N THR A 353 -1.60 11.44 -21.09
CA THR A 353 -1.26 12.38 -20.02
C THR A 353 -0.66 13.66 -20.61
N ASP A 354 -1.23 14.80 -20.22
CA ASP A 354 -0.80 16.12 -20.63
C ASP A 354 -0.55 17.02 -19.41
N CYS A 355 0.70 17.36 -19.16
CA CYS A 355 1.08 18.32 -18.13
C CYS A 355 0.94 19.75 -18.65
N PHE A 356 -0.20 20.40 -18.38
CA PHE A 356 -0.41 21.81 -18.78
C PHE A 356 0.13 22.80 -17.75
N VAL A 357 0.03 22.47 -16.46
CA VAL A 357 0.47 23.36 -15.37
C VAL A 357 1.99 23.39 -15.31
N GLN A 358 2.55 24.61 -15.23
CA GLN A 358 3.99 24.82 -15.21
C GLN A 358 4.67 24.05 -14.07
N ARG A 359 4.01 23.97 -12.91
CA ARG A 359 4.50 23.19 -11.77
C ARG A 359 4.72 21.71 -12.11
N ASP A 360 3.78 21.05 -12.79
CA ASP A 360 3.93 19.64 -13.17
C ASP A 360 5.07 19.45 -14.16
N LYS A 361 5.20 20.36 -15.15
CA LYS A 361 6.30 20.32 -16.12
C LYS A 361 7.67 20.45 -15.45
N CYS A 362 7.76 21.28 -14.42
CA CYS A 362 9.00 21.47 -13.67
C CYS A 362 9.29 20.27 -12.77
N GLU A 363 8.28 19.73 -12.07
CA GLU A 363 8.44 18.53 -11.23
C GLU A 363 8.84 17.30 -12.03
N TYR A 364 8.23 17.08 -13.20
CA TYR A 364 8.62 16.04 -14.14
C TYR A 364 10.09 16.16 -14.59
N LYS A 365 10.61 17.39 -14.74
CA LYS A 365 12.01 17.65 -15.07
C LYS A 365 12.96 17.56 -13.88
N GLY A 366 12.43 17.43 -12.67
CA GLY A 366 13.19 17.41 -11.43
C GLY A 366 13.69 18.76 -10.95
N ASP A 367 12.96 19.84 -11.26
CA ASP A 367 13.24 21.17 -10.74
C ASP A 367 12.42 21.44 -9.47
N GLY A 368 13.08 21.76 -8.36
CA GLY A 368 12.41 22.11 -7.10
C GLY A 368 12.04 23.58 -6.93
N LYS A 369 12.46 24.45 -7.86
CA LYS A 369 12.10 25.88 -7.89
C LYS A 369 11.04 26.15 -8.96
N CYS A 370 9.96 25.37 -8.95
CA CYS A 370 8.81 25.63 -9.80
C CYS A 370 8.14 26.95 -9.38
N SER A 371 8.38 28.04 -10.13
CA SER A 371 7.71 29.34 -9.93
C SER A 371 6.36 29.39 -10.63
#